data_AF-A0A8R1EU83-F1
#
_entry.id   AF-A0A8R1EU83-F1
#
_cell.length_a   1.000
_cell.length_b   1.000
_cell.length_c   1.000
_cell.angle_alpha   90.00
_cell.angle_beta   90.00
_cell.angle_gamma   90.00
#
_symmetry.space_group_name_H-M   'P 1'
#
loop_
_entity.id
_entity.type
_entity.pdbx_description
1 polymer ?
#
loop_
_entity_poly.entity_id
_entity_poly.type
_entity_poly.pdbx_seq_one_letter_code
_entity_poly.pdbx_strand_id
1 'polypeptide(L)'
;MGRGRNTIAENINGWMMKKKKEYPNSSDVIYYCVEQYSHHKCPGAWVINKVTNEYRIVKPHRNHERDALANQPIAALEVAILHILEQEFKNNTD
;
A
#
# COMPACT_ATOMS: atom_id res chain seq x y z
N MET A 1 0.10 -21.99 -21.83
CA MET A 1 0.36 -20.58 -22.20
C MET A 1 -0.46 -19.70 -21.26
N GLY A 2 0.02 -18.76 -20.45
CA GLY A 2 1.36 -18.24 -20.15
C GLY A 2 1.44 -17.87 -18.65
N ARG A 3 2.68 -17.83 -18.16
CA ARG A 3 3.13 -17.71 -16.77
C ARG A 3 2.36 -16.63 -15.98
N GLY A 4 1.66 -17.05 -14.93
CA GLY A 4 1.06 -16.16 -13.93
C GLY A 4 2.13 -15.34 -13.24
N ARG A 5 2.37 -14.12 -13.74
CA ARG A 5 3.06 -13.09 -12.97
C ARG A 5 2.11 -12.70 -11.86
N ASN A 6 2.35 -13.21 -10.65
CA ASN A 6 1.72 -12.71 -9.43
C ASN A 6 1.92 -11.19 -9.42
N THR A 7 0.88 -10.47 -9.85
CA THR A 7 0.91 -9.02 -9.87
C THR A 7 0.63 -8.63 -8.45
N ILE A 8 1.70 -8.46 -7.66
CA ILE A 8 1.61 -8.11 -6.25
C ILE A 8 0.82 -6.79 -6.18
N ALA A 9 -0.38 -6.89 -5.60
CA ALA A 9 -1.21 -5.74 -5.28
C ALA A 9 -0.84 -5.31 -3.86
N GLU A 10 -0.49 -4.04 -3.71
CA GLU A 10 -0.09 -3.44 -2.46
C GLU A 10 -1.18 -2.47 -2.02
N ASN A 11 -1.51 -2.49 -0.73
CA ASN A 11 -2.41 -1.51 -0.14
C ASN A 11 -1.62 -0.24 0.15
N ILE A 12 -1.90 0.85 -0.57
CA ILE A 12 -1.23 2.13 -0.39
C ILE A 12 -2.30 3.16 -0.02
N ASN A 13 -2.21 3.71 1.20
CA ASN A 13 -3.18 4.66 1.76
C ASN A 13 -4.65 4.22 1.55
N GLY A 14 -4.88 2.92 1.75
CA GLY A 14 -6.16 2.25 1.61
C GLY A 14 -6.59 1.96 0.18
N TRP A 15 -5.77 2.20 -0.84
CA TRP A 15 -6.08 1.81 -2.21
C TRP A 15 -5.23 0.60 -2.60
N MET A 16 -5.89 -0.46 -3.07
CA MET A 16 -5.18 -1.59 -3.66
C MET A 16 -4.62 -1.19 -5.02
N MET A 17 -3.29 -1.13 -5.13
CA MET A 17 -2.60 -0.77 -6.37
C MET A 17 -1.59 -1.84 -6.79
N LYS A 18 -1.46 -2.03 -8.10
CA LYS A 18 -0.48 -2.91 -8.73
C LYS A 18 0.71 -2.12 -9.21
N LYS A 19 1.90 -2.64 -8.89
CA LYS A 19 3.16 -2.13 -9.42
C LYS A 19 3.24 -2.34 -10.93
N LYS A 20 3.41 -1.26 -11.69
CA LYS A 20 3.53 -1.34 -13.17
C LYS A 20 4.96 -1.29 -13.62
N LYS A 21 5.69 -0.25 -13.23
CA LYS A 21 7.05 0.00 -13.71
C LYS A 21 7.88 0.73 -12.67
N GLU A 22 9.13 0.32 -12.61
CA GLU A 22 10.19 0.96 -11.83
C GLU A 22 11.05 1.74 -12.80
N TYR A 23 11.40 2.97 -12.44
CA TYR A 23 12.37 3.73 -13.22
C TYR A 23 13.77 3.24 -12.84
N PRO A 24 14.63 2.86 -13.81
CA PRO A 24 15.98 2.37 -13.49
C PRO A 24 16.88 3.48 -12.92
N ASN A 25 16.60 4.74 -13.25
CA ASN A 25 17.38 5.91 -12.84
C ASN A 25 16.69 6.75 -11.76
N SER A 26 15.55 6.29 -11.23
CA SER A 26 14.82 7.01 -10.19
C SER A 26 14.27 6.01 -9.20
N SER A 27 14.33 6.34 -7.92
CA SER A 27 13.72 5.52 -6.87
C SER A 27 12.19 5.50 -6.94
N ASP A 28 11.61 6.18 -7.92
CA ASP A 28 10.18 6.28 -8.17
C ASP A 28 9.64 5.04 -8.89
N VAL A 29 8.52 4.54 -8.38
CA VAL A 29 7.80 3.38 -8.89
C VAL A 29 6.37 3.79 -9.14
N ILE A 30 5.85 3.48 -10.33
CA ILE A 30 4.46 3.79 -10.66
C ILE A 30 3.57 2.60 -10.31
N TYR A 31 2.54 2.91 -9.53
CA TYR A 31 1.45 2.05 -9.12
C TYR A 31 0.15 2.47 -9.80
N TYR A 32 -0.63 1.50 -10.26
CA TYR A 32 -1.96 1.73 -10.84
C TYR A 32 -3.00 0.99 -10.03
N CYS A 33 -4.20 1.56 -9.95
CA CYS A 33 -5.30 0.90 -9.26
C CYS A 33 -5.52 -0.51 -9.84
N VAL A 34 -5.76 -1.49 -8.96
CA VAL A 34 -6.10 -2.86 -9.36
C VAL A 34 -7.30 -2.90 -10.31
N GLU A 35 -8.20 -1.93 -10.17
CA GLU A 35 -9.45 -1.81 -10.92
C GLU A 35 -9.34 -1.02 -12.23
N GLN A 36 -8.13 -0.63 -12.63
CA GLN A 36 -7.91 0.10 -13.89
C GLN A 36 -8.42 -0.65 -15.12
N TYR A 37 -8.26 -1.97 -15.11
CA TYR A 37 -8.68 -2.86 -16.21
C TYR A 37 -9.91 -3.68 -15.84
N SER A 38 -10.51 -3.44 -14.67
CA SER A 38 -11.76 -4.07 -14.23
C SER A 38 -12.97 -3.33 -14.79
N HIS A 39 -14.16 -3.78 -14.39
CA HIS A 39 -15.44 -3.16 -14.74
C HIS A 39 -15.49 -1.65 -14.40
N HIS A 40 -14.87 -1.25 -13.29
CA HIS A 40 -14.84 0.13 -12.81
C HIS A 40 -13.91 1.07 -13.61
N LYS A 41 -12.95 0.53 -14.36
CA LYS A 41 -11.97 1.28 -15.18
C LYS A 41 -11.34 2.46 -14.43
N CYS A 42 -10.90 2.22 -13.19
CA CYS A 42 -10.40 3.30 -12.35
C CYS A 42 -9.10 3.92 -12.92
N PRO A 43 -9.05 5.25 -13.15
CA PRO A 43 -7.85 5.91 -13.66
C PRO A 43 -6.77 6.13 -12.60
N GLY A 44 -6.98 5.69 -11.36
CA GLY A 44 -6.10 5.91 -10.21
C GLY A 44 -4.67 5.43 -10.48
N ALA A 45 -3.71 6.33 -10.32
CA ALA A 45 -2.30 6.05 -10.54
C ALA A 45 -1.43 6.89 -9.62
N TRP A 46 -0.55 6.24 -8.87
CA TRP A 46 0.34 6.86 -7.89
C TRP A 46 1.80 6.57 -8.21
N VAL A 47 2.67 7.43 -7.72
CA VAL A 47 4.12 7.25 -7.77
C VAL A 47 4.61 7.13 -6.35
N ILE A 48 5.39 6.09 -6.05
CA ILE A 48 6.00 5.90 -4.73
C ILE A 48 7.51 5.96 -4.90
N ASN A 49 8.14 6.80 -4.10
CA ASN A 49 9.59 6.81 -3.98
C ASN A 49 10.03 5.75 -2.96
N LYS A 50 10.80 4.76 -3.40
CA LYS A 50 11.28 3.66 -2.53
C LYS A 50 12.24 4.08 -1.43
N VAL A 51 12.91 5.22 -1.58
CA VAL A 51 13.94 5.66 -0.62
C VAL A 51 13.27 6.43 0.51
N THR A 52 12.32 7.31 0.18
CA THR A 52 11.62 8.13 1.18
C THR A 52 10.28 7.55 1.62
N ASN A 53 9.78 6.51 0.95
CA ASN A 53 8.41 6.01 1.07
C ASN A 53 7.33 7.08 0.88
N GLU A 54 7.66 8.18 0.20
CA GLU A 54 6.72 9.24 -0.15
C GLU A 54 5.87 8.80 -1.34
N TYR A 55 4.54 8.96 -1.23
CA TYR A 55 3.62 8.70 -2.32
C TYR A 55 3.08 10.01 -2.90
N ARG A 56 2.98 10.06 -4.23
CA ARG A 56 2.47 11.19 -5.01
C ARG A 56 1.32 10.74 -5.89
N ILE A 57 0.22 11.47 -5.83
CA ILE A 57 -0.98 11.17 -6.62
C ILE A 57 -0.78 11.74 -8.03
N VAL A 58 -0.61 10.86 -9.02
CA VAL A 58 -0.54 11.27 -10.44
C VAL A 58 -1.94 11.40 -11.02
N LYS A 59 -2.82 10.44 -10.72
CA LYS A 59 -4.22 10.46 -11.08
C LYS A 59 -5.09 10.06 -9.90
N PRO A 60 -6.17 10.82 -9.63
CA PRO A 60 -7.10 10.47 -8.56
C PRO A 60 -7.90 9.21 -8.91
N HIS A 61 -8.26 8.44 -7.88
CA HIS A 61 -9.21 7.33 -8.02
C HIS A 61 -10.61 7.89 -8.34
N ARG A 62 -11.32 7.22 -9.24
CA ARG A 62 -12.69 7.55 -9.65
C ARG A 62 -13.43 6.25 -9.98
N ASN A 63 -14.76 6.29 -10.01
CA ASN A 63 -15.63 5.16 -10.38
C ASN A 63 -15.69 3.97 -9.42
N HIS A 64 -14.92 4.00 -8.33
CA HIS A 64 -15.03 3.02 -7.25
C HIS A 64 -14.60 3.66 -5.93
N GLU A 65 -15.12 3.12 -4.85
CA GLU A 65 -14.74 3.51 -3.50
C GLU A 65 -13.50 2.74 -3.06
N ARG A 66 -12.92 3.21 -1.96
CA ARG A 66 -11.75 2.62 -1.35
C ARG A 66 -12.13 1.20 -0.90
N ASP A 67 -11.72 0.20 -1.68
CA ASP A 67 -12.09 -1.21 -1.48
C ASP A 67 -11.88 -1.62 -0.02
N ALA A 68 -12.91 -2.22 0.60
CA ALA A 68 -12.95 -2.58 2.02
C ALA A 68 -11.82 -3.56 2.45
N LEU A 69 -11.03 -4.07 1.50
CA LEU A 69 -9.83 -4.86 1.74
C LEU A 69 -8.65 -4.05 2.33
N ALA A 70 -8.74 -2.72 2.29
CA ALA A 70 -7.80 -1.81 2.95
C ALA A 70 -7.81 -1.89 4.49
N ASN A 71 -8.82 -2.54 5.06
CA ASN A 71 -9.03 -2.67 6.49
C ASN A 71 -8.31 -3.88 7.12
N GLN A 72 -7.22 -4.36 6.51
CA GLN A 72 -6.26 -5.23 7.21
C GLN A 72 -5.60 -4.37 8.31
N PRO A 73 -5.79 -4.70 9.59
CA PRO A 73 -5.68 -3.74 10.67
C PRO A 73 -4.23 -3.33 10.92
N ILE A 74 -3.87 -2.10 10.51
CA ILE A 74 -2.75 -1.35 11.10
C ILE A 74 -2.99 -1.17 12.62
N ALA A 75 -4.24 -1.31 13.09
CA ALA A 75 -4.57 -1.40 14.51
C ALA A 75 -3.89 -2.55 15.26
N ALA A 76 -3.42 -3.61 14.58
CA ALA A 76 -2.68 -4.69 15.25
C ALA A 76 -1.22 -4.31 15.57
N LEU A 77 -0.61 -3.40 14.81
CA LEU A 77 0.79 -3.02 15.01
C LEU A 77 0.93 -1.93 16.09
N GLU A 78 0.02 -0.96 16.15
CA GLU A 78 0.02 0.06 17.21
C GLU A 78 -0.28 -0.53 18.59
N VAL A 79 -1.24 -1.48 18.69
CA VAL A 79 -1.53 -2.17 19.96
C VAL A 79 -0.36 -3.06 20.39
N ALA A 80 0.30 -3.75 19.45
CA ALA A 80 1.47 -4.58 19.78
C ALA A 80 2.66 -3.74 20.27
N ILE A 81 2.93 -2.58 19.66
CA ILE A 81 4.00 -1.68 20.10
C ILE A 81 3.69 -1.11 21.50
N LEU A 82 2.44 -0.72 21.77
CA LEU A 82 2.05 -0.22 23.08
C LEU A 82 2.18 -1.30 24.18
N HIS A 83 1.77 -2.54 23.89
CA HIS A 83 1.85 -3.65 24.85
C HIS A 83 3.29 -4.06 25.17
N ILE A 84 4.20 -4.01 24.18
CA ILE A 84 5.64 -4.28 24.38
C ILE A 84 6.25 -3.18 25.26
N LEU A 85 5.94 -1.91 25.01
CA LEU A 85 6.44 -0.80 25.83
C LEU A 85 5.93 -0.87 27.29
N GLU A 86 4.69 -1.29 27.52
CA GLU A 86 4.15 -1.49 28.87
C GLU A 86 4.79 -2.69 29.62
N GLN A 87 5.13 -3.76 28.91
CA GLN A 87 5.81 -4.94 29.48
C GLN A 87 7.24 -4.60 29.92
N GLU A 88 7.99 -3.88 29.08
CA GLU A 88 9.37 -3.45 29.39
C GLU A 88 9.44 -2.51 30.61
N PHE A 89 8.44 -1.63 30.79
CA PHE A 89 8.38 -0.75 31.96
C PHE A 89 8.12 -1.54 33.26
N LYS A 90 7.25 -2.55 33.23
CA LYS A 90 6.96 -3.39 34.41
C LYS A 90 8.14 -4.28 34.81
N ASN A 91 8.92 -4.77 33.85
CA ASN A 91 10.05 -5.66 34.11
C ASN A 91 11.32 -4.94 34.62
N ASN A 92 11.36 -3.60 34.62
CA ASN A 92 12.51 -2.80 35.03
C ASN A 92 12.29 -2.10 36.39
N THR A 93 11.24 -2.49 37.12
CA THR A 93 10.88 -1.93 38.44
C THR A 93 10.86 -3.01 39.55
N ASP A 94 11.65 -4.08 39.38
CA ASP A 94 11.99 -5.05 40.45
C ASP A 94 13.50 -5.07 40.67
#